data_AF-A0A7H8PMG5-F1
#
_entry.id   AF-A0A7H8PMG5-F1
#
_cell.length_a   1.000
_cell.length_b   1.000
_cell.length_c   1.000
_cell.angle_alpha   90.00
_cell.angle_beta   90.00
_cell.angle_gamma   90.00
#
_symmetry.space_group_name_H-M   'P 1'
#
loop_
_entity.id
_entity.type
_entity.pdbx_description
1 polymer ?
#
loop_
_entity_poly.entity_id
_entity_poly.type
_entity_poly.pdbx_seq_one_letter_code
_entity_poly.pdbx_strand_id
1 'polypeptide(L)'
;MNYPLIRPKFYFSLFKDIVSFIKTPHNKPDLKKSSKQKVYETIGLFILKLVFLIPVILFFAFVYDPKNIQSVNMADRFSPLALLLVGGFILPLIEEIAFRLSLIFKPLYLSLSSSALLYYFLTKAIFHTKISMVDESFALRISLALSFGGLLFFILNIKKVNEYVANFWTAKFRIIYYCSCLIFAWVHLSKYELIWVNILLLPIITLPQLCSAIIYGYTRVSFGLRYPLLLHITMNTIAITLSFLSASDLI
;
A
#
# COMPACT_ATOMS: atom_id res chain seq x y z
N MET A 1 25.25 -22.22 10.34
CA MET A 1 24.19 -21.19 10.49
C MET A 1 23.10 -21.45 9.45
N ASN A 2 21.86 -21.71 9.86
CA ASN A 2 20.76 -22.04 8.95
C ASN A 2 19.94 -20.78 8.63
N TYR A 3 20.33 -20.04 7.59
CA TYR A 3 19.57 -18.90 7.09
C TYR A 3 18.40 -19.38 6.22
N PRO A 4 17.13 -19.08 6.58
CA PRO A 4 15.98 -19.53 5.78
C PRO A 4 15.94 -18.94 4.36
N LEU A 5 16.45 -17.71 4.20
CA LEU A 5 16.38 -16.93 2.96
C LEU A 5 17.12 -17.53 1.76
N ILE A 6 18.02 -18.48 1.97
CA ILE A 6 18.77 -19.16 0.89
C ILE A 6 18.15 -20.51 0.51
N ARG A 7 17.05 -20.93 1.15
CA ARG A 7 16.47 -22.27 0.98
C ARG A 7 15.23 -22.23 0.08
N PRO A 8 15.20 -22.92 -1.07
CA PRO A 8 14.01 -22.99 -1.92
C PRO A 8 12.75 -23.50 -1.20
N LYS A 9 12.90 -24.47 -0.29
CA LYS A 9 11.80 -25.00 0.53
C LYS A 9 11.10 -23.93 1.37
N PHE A 10 11.83 -22.91 1.83
CA PHE A 10 11.26 -21.80 2.59
C PHE A 10 10.32 -20.95 1.71
N TYR A 11 10.75 -20.59 0.50
CA TYR A 11 9.91 -19.83 -0.44
C TYR A 11 8.68 -20.61 -0.90
N PHE A 12 8.81 -21.92 -1.10
CA PHE A 12 7.68 -22.77 -1.43
C PHE A 12 6.63 -22.81 -0.30
N SER A 13 7.09 -22.84 0.97
CA SER A 13 6.19 -22.70 2.13
C SER A 13 5.49 -21.35 2.13
N LEU A 14 6.23 -20.25 1.96
CA LEU A 14 5.66 -18.90 1.90
C LEU A 14 4.63 -18.75 0.77
N PHE A 15 4.92 -19.31 -0.40
CA PHE A 15 4.00 -19.31 -1.53
C PHE A 15 2.71 -20.07 -1.20
N LYS A 16 2.80 -21.24 -0.55
CA LYS A 16 1.62 -21.98 -0.10
C LYS A 16 0.82 -21.19 0.93
N ASP A 17 1.50 -20.57 1.89
CA ASP A 17 0.86 -19.79 2.95
C ASP A 17 0.11 -18.58 2.37
N ILE A 18 0.73 -17.82 1.45
CA ILE A 18 0.08 -16.67 0.82
C ILE A 18 -1.07 -17.11 -0.10
N VAL A 19 -0.92 -18.19 -0.87
CA VAL A 19 -2.01 -18.71 -1.73
C VAL A 19 -3.18 -19.22 -0.89
N SER A 20 -2.91 -19.93 0.19
CA SER A 20 -3.94 -20.38 1.14
C SER A 20 -4.67 -19.20 1.76
N PHE A 21 -3.92 -18.17 2.18
CA PHE A 21 -4.50 -16.95 2.72
C PHE A 21 -5.33 -16.20 1.67
N ILE A 22 -4.84 -16.03 0.44
CA ILE A 22 -5.59 -15.38 -0.63
C ILE A 22 -6.89 -16.11 -0.88
N LYS A 23 -6.92 -17.45 -0.94
CA LYS A 23 -8.17 -18.21 -1.13
C LYS A 23 -9.16 -17.98 0.00
N THR A 24 -8.68 -17.79 1.23
CA THR A 24 -9.54 -17.66 2.41
C THR A 24 -8.95 -16.65 3.40
N PRO A 25 -9.03 -15.34 3.10
CA PRO A 25 -8.49 -14.31 3.96
C PRO A 25 -9.20 -14.34 5.30
N HIS A 26 -8.43 -14.27 6.38
CA HIS A 26 -8.94 -14.35 7.75
C HIS A 26 -8.16 -13.40 8.65
N ASN A 27 -8.86 -12.78 9.60
CA ASN A 27 -8.26 -11.82 10.53
C ASN A 27 -7.71 -12.51 11.78
N LYS A 28 -6.70 -13.37 11.63
CA LYS A 28 -6.05 -14.03 12.77
C LYS A 28 -4.55 -13.68 12.79
N PRO A 29 -4.05 -13.02 13.84
CA PRO A 29 -2.63 -12.75 13.97
C PRO A 29 -1.86 -14.04 14.26
N ASP A 30 -0.64 -14.14 13.73
CA ASP A 30 0.28 -15.21 14.07
C ASP A 30 1.11 -14.81 15.30
N LEU A 31 0.57 -15.20 16.47
CA LEU A 31 1.16 -14.90 17.77
C LEU A 31 2.32 -15.85 18.13
N LYS A 32 2.45 -16.99 17.44
CA LYS A 32 3.46 -18.01 17.76
C LYS A 32 4.83 -17.68 17.17
N LYS A 33 4.88 -16.93 16.07
CA LYS A 33 6.14 -16.54 15.41
C LYS A 33 6.90 -15.47 16.20
N SER A 34 8.18 -15.72 16.40
CA SER A 34 9.15 -14.74 16.93
C SER A 34 9.31 -13.54 15.98
N SER A 35 9.78 -12.41 16.50
CA SER A 35 10.08 -11.22 15.67
C SER A 35 11.06 -11.54 14.53
N LYS A 36 12.07 -12.39 14.79
CA LYS A 36 13.06 -12.80 13.79
C LYS A 36 12.42 -13.59 12.64
N GLN A 37 11.51 -14.52 12.94
CA GLN A 37 10.76 -15.25 11.92
C GLN A 37 9.88 -14.31 11.08
N LYS A 38 9.15 -13.39 11.73
CA LYS A 38 8.32 -12.39 11.04
C LYS A 38 9.14 -11.53 10.07
N VAL A 39 10.35 -11.13 10.47
CA VAL A 39 11.28 -10.41 9.57
C VAL A 39 11.69 -11.28 8.38
N TYR A 40 12.13 -12.52 8.60
CA TYR A 40 12.53 -13.40 7.48
C TYR A 40 11.38 -13.69 6.52
N GLU A 41 10.17 -13.94 7.03
CA GLU A 41 9.02 -14.19 6.18
C GLU A 41 8.60 -12.94 5.42
N THR A 42 8.67 -11.75 6.03
CA THR A 42 8.41 -10.47 5.35
C THR A 42 9.40 -10.24 4.21
N ILE A 43 10.71 -10.46 4.44
CA ILE A 43 11.75 -10.36 3.40
C ILE A 43 11.55 -11.44 2.33
N GLY A 44 11.23 -12.67 2.74
CA GLY A 44 11.00 -13.79 1.83
C GLY A 44 9.81 -13.56 0.90
N LEU A 45 8.69 -13.03 1.42
CA LEU A 45 7.52 -12.64 0.63
C LEU A 45 7.85 -11.52 -0.34
N PHE A 46 8.71 -10.58 0.06
CA PHE A 46 9.19 -9.53 -0.84
C PHE A 46 10.03 -10.10 -2.00
N ILE A 47 10.98 -10.99 -1.72
CA ILE A 47 11.78 -11.64 -2.77
C ILE A 47 10.87 -12.45 -3.70
N LEU A 48 9.90 -13.19 -3.14
CA LEU A 48 8.90 -13.91 -3.92
C LEU A 48 8.10 -12.98 -4.84
N LYS A 49 7.73 -11.78 -4.36
CA LYS A 49 7.10 -10.73 -5.17
C LYS A 49 7.99 -10.33 -6.35
N LEU A 50 9.27 -10.06 -6.10
CA LEU A 50 10.19 -9.63 -7.14
C LEU A 50 10.30 -10.69 -8.24
N VAL A 51 10.49 -11.95 -7.85
CA VAL A 51 10.54 -13.08 -8.80
C VAL A 51 9.24 -13.19 -9.59
N PHE A 52 8.09 -13.09 -8.92
CA PHE A 52 6.78 -13.15 -9.57
C PHE A 52 6.56 -12.00 -10.57
N LEU A 53 7.13 -10.82 -10.32
CA LEU A 53 6.97 -9.66 -11.18
C LEU A 53 7.97 -9.60 -12.35
N ILE A 54 8.96 -10.51 -12.44
CA ILE A 54 9.91 -10.54 -13.56
C ILE A 54 9.20 -10.56 -14.93
N PRO A 55 8.20 -11.45 -15.19
CA PRO A 55 7.52 -11.47 -16.48
C PRO A 55 6.81 -10.15 -16.81
N VAL A 56 6.26 -9.48 -15.80
CA VAL A 56 5.59 -8.18 -15.96
C VAL A 56 6.60 -7.09 -16.30
N ILE A 57 7.75 -7.09 -15.63
CA ILE A 57 8.84 -6.15 -15.92
C ILE A 57 9.37 -6.37 -17.34
N LEU A 58 9.59 -7.62 -17.76
CA LEU A 58 10.02 -7.94 -19.12
C LEU A 58 8.97 -7.54 -20.16
N PHE A 59 7.68 -7.75 -19.88
CA PHE A 59 6.60 -7.29 -20.74
C PHE A 59 6.67 -5.77 -20.96
N PHE A 60 6.84 -4.99 -19.89
CA PHE A 60 6.94 -3.54 -20.05
C PHE A 60 8.25 -3.09 -20.72
N ALA A 61 9.36 -3.80 -20.49
CA ALA A 61 10.64 -3.47 -21.11
C ALA A 61 10.66 -3.72 -22.64
N PHE A 62 9.97 -4.77 -23.11
CA PHE A 62 10.06 -5.21 -24.52
C PHE A 62 8.81 -4.98 -25.36
N VAL A 63 7.64 -4.86 -24.74
CA VAL A 63 6.35 -4.80 -25.46
C VAL A 63 5.70 -3.43 -25.35
N TYR A 64 5.68 -2.84 -24.15
CA TYR A 64 4.94 -1.60 -23.92
C TYR A 64 5.49 -0.82 -22.73
N ASP A 65 5.90 0.43 -22.90
CA ASP A 65 6.34 1.26 -21.77
C ASP A 65 5.27 2.32 -21.41
N PRO A 66 4.47 2.12 -20.33
CA PRO A 66 3.48 3.09 -19.92
C PRO A 66 4.15 4.32 -19.31
N LYS A 67 4.00 5.47 -19.97
CA LYS A 67 4.55 6.75 -19.49
C LYS A 67 4.07 7.10 -18.07
N ASN A 68 5.01 7.17 -17.13
CA ASN A 68 4.77 7.49 -15.73
C ASN A 68 4.85 9.00 -15.48
N ILE A 69 3.70 9.67 -15.57
CA ILE A 69 3.59 11.12 -15.36
C ILE A 69 3.80 11.56 -13.92
N GLN A 70 3.58 10.68 -12.92
CA GLN A 70 3.73 11.09 -11.52
C GLN A 70 5.20 11.28 -11.13
N SER A 71 6.09 10.39 -11.60
CA SER A 71 7.51 10.41 -11.25
C SER A 71 8.19 11.72 -11.69
N VAL A 72 8.03 12.10 -12.95
CA VAL A 72 8.51 13.38 -13.53
C VAL A 72 8.00 14.56 -12.70
N ASN A 73 6.69 14.61 -12.48
CA ASN A 73 6.06 15.64 -11.68
C ASN A 73 6.61 15.75 -10.25
N MET A 74 7.09 14.66 -9.63
CA MET A 74 7.62 14.68 -8.26
C MET A 74 9.06 15.19 -8.24
N ALA A 75 9.89 14.79 -9.20
CA ALA A 75 11.27 15.26 -9.33
C ALA A 75 11.36 16.78 -9.56
N ASP A 76 10.45 17.34 -10.37
CA ASP A 76 10.43 18.79 -10.64
C ASP A 76 10.01 19.64 -9.44
N ARG A 77 9.29 19.06 -8.48
CA ARG A 77 8.67 19.79 -7.35
C ARG A 77 9.45 19.71 -6.05
N PHE A 78 10.31 18.71 -5.88
CA PHE A 78 10.97 18.45 -4.61
C PHE A 78 12.48 18.37 -4.81
N SER A 79 13.24 18.96 -3.89
CA SER A 79 14.67 18.65 -3.79
C SER A 79 14.87 17.15 -3.51
N PRO A 80 16.04 16.55 -3.83
CA PRO A 80 16.26 15.12 -3.63
C PRO A 80 15.95 14.63 -2.20
N LEU A 81 16.35 15.42 -1.19
CA LEU A 81 16.05 15.11 0.21
C LEU A 81 14.55 15.19 0.52
N ALA A 82 13.86 16.23 0.02
CA ALA A 82 12.42 16.37 0.20
C ALA A 82 11.66 15.24 -0.52
N LEU A 83 12.13 14.79 -1.68
CA LEU A 83 11.54 13.67 -2.41
C LEU A 83 11.71 12.35 -1.66
N LEU A 84 12.87 12.10 -1.04
CA LEU A 84 13.08 10.94 -0.18
C LEU A 84 12.16 10.99 1.06
N LEU A 85 12.01 12.14 1.70
CA LEU A 85 11.13 12.29 2.86
C LEU A 85 9.65 12.09 2.47
N VAL A 86 9.18 12.80 1.46
CA VAL A 86 7.76 12.77 1.06
C VAL A 86 7.42 11.45 0.37
N GLY A 87 8.16 11.07 -0.66
CA GLY A 87 7.90 9.87 -1.46
C GLY A 87 8.36 8.58 -0.80
N GLY A 88 9.48 8.60 -0.08
CA GLY A 88 10.04 7.42 0.59
C GLY A 88 9.37 7.12 1.93
N PHE A 89 8.95 8.15 2.68
CA PHE A 89 8.44 7.96 4.04
C PHE A 89 6.98 8.38 4.22
N ILE A 90 6.64 9.65 3.95
CA ILE A 90 5.32 10.20 4.29
C ILE A 90 4.20 9.55 3.47
N LEU A 91 4.36 9.44 2.15
CA LEU A 91 3.34 8.83 1.29
C LEU A 91 3.12 7.34 1.62
N PRO A 92 4.16 6.49 1.74
CA PRO A 92 3.98 5.11 2.19
C PRO A 92 3.29 5.00 3.55
N LEU A 93 3.60 5.88 4.52
CA LEU A 93 2.93 5.91 5.81
C LEU A 93 1.43 6.21 5.68
N ILE A 94 1.07 7.24 4.91
CA ILE A 94 -0.33 7.59 4.65
C ILE A 94 -1.07 6.44 3.96
N GLU A 95 -0.44 5.79 2.98
CA GLU A 95 -1.01 4.64 2.28
C GLU A 95 -1.24 3.44 3.21
N GLU A 96 -0.30 3.12 4.10
CA GLU A 96 -0.48 2.05 5.09
C GLU A 96 -1.58 2.40 6.11
N ILE A 97 -1.70 3.67 6.52
CA ILE A 97 -2.81 4.14 7.36
C ILE A 97 -4.14 3.99 6.62
N ALA A 98 -4.22 4.45 5.37
CA ALA A 98 -5.45 4.43 4.57
C ALA A 98 -5.96 3.00 4.31
N PHE A 99 -5.07 2.09 3.93
CA PHE A 99 -5.48 0.79 3.37
C PHE A 99 -5.26 -0.40 4.32
N ARG A 100 -4.34 -0.31 5.29
CA ARG A 100 -3.92 -1.47 6.11
C ARG A 100 -4.31 -1.35 7.56
N LEU A 101 -4.36 -0.13 8.11
CA LEU A 101 -4.63 0.06 9.53
C LEU A 101 -5.98 -0.56 9.95
N SER A 102 -7.05 -0.22 9.22
CA SER A 102 -8.43 -0.68 9.45
C SER A 102 -8.70 -2.16 9.11
N LEU A 103 -7.78 -2.88 8.44
CA LEU A 103 -7.94 -4.32 8.23
C LEU A 103 -8.16 -5.07 9.56
N ILE A 104 -7.55 -4.56 10.64
CA ILE A 104 -7.95 -4.93 12.01
C ILE A 104 -8.89 -3.86 12.53
N PHE A 105 -10.12 -4.23 12.87
CA PHE A 105 -11.06 -3.27 13.41
C PHE A 105 -10.66 -2.81 14.82
N LYS A 106 -10.49 -1.50 14.94
CA LYS A 106 -10.60 -0.71 16.19
C LYS A 106 -11.22 0.63 15.79
N PRO A 107 -12.03 1.29 16.64
CA PRO A 107 -12.61 2.60 16.32
C PRO A 107 -11.57 3.58 15.78
N LEU A 108 -10.43 3.72 16.48
CA LEU A 108 -9.33 4.57 16.05
C LEU A 108 -8.78 4.19 14.67
N TYR A 109 -8.62 2.89 14.40
CA TYR A 109 -8.02 2.42 13.15
C TYR A 109 -8.92 2.70 11.96
N LEU A 110 -10.23 2.44 12.09
CA LEU A 110 -11.19 2.76 11.05
C LEU A 110 -11.32 4.27 10.85
N SER A 111 -11.34 5.06 11.91
CA SER A 111 -11.38 6.53 11.82
C SER A 111 -10.18 7.12 11.10
N LEU A 112 -8.96 6.68 11.44
CA LEU A 112 -7.74 7.16 10.79
C LEU A 112 -7.66 6.72 9.32
N SER A 113 -7.98 5.46 9.02
CA SER A 113 -8.06 5.01 7.63
C SER A 113 -9.07 5.81 6.82
N SER A 114 -10.26 6.05 7.39
CA SER A 114 -11.33 6.79 6.69
C SER A 114 -10.97 8.27 6.51
N SER A 115 -10.27 8.88 7.47
CA SER A 115 -9.72 10.23 7.33
C SER A 115 -8.70 10.32 6.19
N ALA A 116 -7.75 9.39 6.13
CA ALA A 116 -6.75 9.35 5.06
C ALA A 116 -7.38 9.10 3.67
N LEU A 117 -8.37 8.20 3.58
CA LEU A 117 -9.11 7.96 2.36
C LEU A 117 -9.95 9.16 1.92
N LEU A 118 -10.58 9.86 2.87
CA LEU A 118 -11.31 11.09 2.57
C LEU A 118 -10.36 12.19 2.08
N TYR A 119 -9.19 12.35 2.70
CA TYR A 119 -8.17 13.27 2.19
C TYR A 119 -7.77 12.95 0.75
N TYR A 120 -7.60 11.66 0.42
CA TYR A 120 -7.31 11.20 -0.93
C TYR A 120 -8.44 11.57 -1.90
N PHE A 121 -9.68 11.28 -1.52
CA PHE A 121 -10.88 11.57 -2.32
C PHE A 121 -11.05 13.06 -2.56
N LEU A 122 -11.02 13.89 -1.50
CA LEU A 122 -11.08 15.34 -1.62
C LEU A 122 -10.00 15.85 -2.56
N THR A 123 -8.75 15.44 -2.34
CA THR A 123 -7.61 15.90 -3.15
C THR A 123 -7.76 15.57 -4.64
N LYS A 124 -8.14 14.33 -4.97
CA LYS A 124 -8.13 13.85 -6.35
C LYS A 124 -9.44 14.09 -7.09
N ALA A 125 -10.58 13.86 -6.44
CA ALA A 125 -11.88 13.88 -7.06
C ALA A 125 -12.58 15.24 -6.97
N ILE A 126 -12.29 16.05 -5.94
CA ILE A 126 -12.95 17.33 -5.71
C ILE A 126 -12.04 18.51 -6.10
N PHE A 127 -10.83 18.54 -5.55
CA PHE A 127 -9.89 19.65 -5.77
C PHE A 127 -8.95 19.43 -6.95
N HIS A 128 -8.97 18.25 -7.57
CA HIS A 128 -8.15 17.89 -8.73
C HIS A 128 -6.65 18.22 -8.61
N THR A 129 -6.11 18.12 -7.39
CA THR A 129 -4.72 18.46 -7.06
C THR A 129 -3.91 17.21 -6.67
N LYS A 130 -2.65 17.40 -6.32
CA LYS A 130 -1.72 16.32 -5.96
C LYS A 130 -1.73 16.13 -4.44
N ILE A 131 -1.60 14.88 -3.98
CA ILE A 131 -1.65 14.49 -2.56
C ILE A 131 -0.59 15.21 -1.73
N SER A 132 0.57 15.47 -2.33
CA SER A 132 1.71 16.16 -1.71
C SER A 132 1.70 17.68 -1.92
N MET A 133 0.69 18.24 -2.60
CA MET A 133 0.67 19.66 -2.93
C MET A 133 0.11 20.50 -1.78
N VAL A 134 0.91 21.46 -1.31
CA VAL A 134 0.53 22.46 -0.30
C VAL A 134 0.08 23.73 -1.02
N ASP A 135 -1.15 23.70 -1.52
CA ASP A 135 -1.83 24.84 -2.17
C ASP A 135 -2.85 25.49 -1.20
N GLU A 136 -3.57 26.52 -1.65
CA GLU A 136 -4.56 27.24 -0.84
C GLU A 136 -5.67 26.32 -0.29
N SER A 137 -5.99 25.23 -1.00
CA SER A 137 -7.01 24.26 -0.56
C SER A 137 -6.50 23.25 0.47
N PHE A 138 -5.18 23.17 0.70
CA PHE A 138 -4.55 22.13 1.51
C PHE A 138 -5.08 22.10 2.95
N ALA A 139 -5.15 23.26 3.59
CA ALA A 139 -5.64 23.38 4.97
C ALA A 139 -7.12 22.94 5.08
N LEU A 140 -7.94 23.31 4.09
CA LEU A 140 -9.35 22.90 4.05
C LEU A 140 -9.49 21.39 3.87
N ARG A 141 -8.73 20.78 2.94
CA ARG A 141 -8.73 19.34 2.68
C ARG A 141 -8.36 18.53 3.93
N ILE A 142 -7.32 18.95 4.64
CA ILE A 142 -6.90 18.30 5.90
C ILE A 142 -7.95 18.51 6.99
N SER A 143 -8.46 19.73 7.17
CA SER A 143 -9.44 20.02 8.21
C SER A 143 -10.71 19.18 8.04
N LEU A 144 -11.25 19.12 6.83
CA LEU A 144 -12.42 18.28 6.52
C LEU A 144 -12.15 16.79 6.79
N ALA A 145 -10.99 16.29 6.37
CA ALA A 145 -10.60 14.89 6.59
C ALA A 145 -10.45 14.55 8.08
N LEU A 146 -9.85 15.44 8.87
CA LEU A 146 -9.65 15.23 10.31
C LEU A 146 -10.95 15.37 11.08
N SER A 147 -11.78 16.38 10.77
CA SER A 147 -13.10 16.55 11.38
C SER A 147 -13.99 15.34 11.15
N PHE A 148 -14.00 14.80 9.92
CA PHE A 148 -14.71 13.56 9.61
C PHE A 148 -14.19 12.37 10.41
N GLY A 149 -12.87 12.18 10.48
CA GLY A 149 -12.25 11.10 11.26
C GLY A 149 -12.58 11.20 12.75
N GLY A 150 -12.55 12.42 13.31
CA GLY A 150 -12.91 12.71 14.70
C GLY A 150 -14.38 12.38 15.00
N LEU A 151 -15.30 12.87 14.17
CA LEU A 151 -16.73 12.55 14.30
C LEU A 151 -16.96 11.04 14.22
N LEU A 152 -16.36 10.37 13.22
CA LEU A 152 -16.46 8.93 13.06
C LEU A 152 -15.90 8.18 14.26
N PHE A 153 -14.81 8.67 14.88
CA PHE A 153 -14.26 8.07 16.09
C PHE A 153 -15.27 8.13 17.24
N PHE A 154 -15.91 9.27 17.49
CA PHE A 154 -16.94 9.37 18.53
C PHE A 154 -18.10 8.41 18.27
N ILE A 155 -18.59 8.34 17.02
CA ILE A 155 -19.68 7.44 16.63
C ILE A 155 -19.29 5.96 16.83
N LEU A 156 -18.10 5.55 16.41
CA LEU A 156 -17.62 4.17 16.53
C LEU A 156 -17.33 3.72 17.97
N ASN A 157 -17.22 4.66 18.92
CA ASN A 157 -17.09 4.36 20.34
C ASN A 157 -18.45 4.20 21.04
N ILE A 158 -19.57 4.49 20.37
CA ILE A 158 -20.90 4.15 20.90
C ILE A 158 -21.02 2.63 20.93
N LYS A 159 -21.25 2.04 22.11
CA LYS A 159 -21.23 0.58 22.34
C LYS A 159 -21.99 -0.23 21.28
N LYS A 160 -23.25 0.15 21.00
CA LYS A 160 -24.10 -0.54 20.01
C LYS A 160 -23.52 -0.47 18.59
N VAL A 161 -22.96 0.68 18.20
CA VAL A 161 -22.33 0.87 16.89
C VAL A 161 -21.04 0.06 16.81
N ASN A 162 -20.23 0.10 17.86
CA ASN A 162 -18.99 -0.65 17.95
C ASN A 162 -19.21 -2.15 17.75
N GLU A 163 -20.14 -2.73 18.50
CA GLU A 163 -20.50 -4.15 18.42
C GLU A 163 -21.01 -4.52 17.02
N TYR A 164 -21.89 -3.69 16.44
CA TYR A 164 -22.39 -3.91 15.08
C TYR A 164 -21.27 -3.89 14.04
N VAL A 165 -20.40 -2.88 14.06
CA VAL A 165 -19.31 -2.74 13.09
C VAL A 165 -18.25 -3.83 13.31
N ALA A 166 -17.93 -4.20 14.54
CA ALA A 166 -17.01 -5.31 14.84
C ALA A 166 -17.52 -6.65 14.30
N ASN A 167 -18.82 -6.92 14.47
CA ASN A 167 -19.48 -8.11 13.94
C ASN A 167 -19.47 -8.11 12.41
N PHE A 168 -19.79 -6.96 11.78
CA PHE A 168 -19.69 -6.81 10.33
C PHE A 168 -18.25 -7.06 9.84
N TRP A 169 -17.25 -6.49 10.50
CA TRP A 169 -15.85 -6.63 10.11
C TRP A 169 -15.39 -8.08 10.15
N THR A 170 -15.81 -8.81 11.18
CA THR A 170 -15.49 -10.23 11.35
C THR A 170 -16.20 -11.09 10.30
N ALA A 171 -17.51 -10.86 10.10
CA ALA A 171 -18.32 -11.64 9.16
C ALA A 171 -17.94 -11.39 7.69
N LYS A 172 -17.49 -10.17 7.35
CA LYS A 172 -17.21 -9.74 5.98
C LYS A 172 -15.73 -9.45 5.71
N PHE A 173 -14.84 -9.93 6.59
CA PHE A 173 -13.40 -9.67 6.49
C PHE A 173 -12.81 -9.96 5.10
N ARG A 174 -13.21 -11.08 4.47
CA ARG A 174 -12.77 -11.44 3.11
C ARG A 174 -13.04 -10.33 2.09
N ILE A 175 -14.24 -9.77 2.12
CA ILE A 175 -14.64 -8.69 1.20
C ILE A 175 -13.84 -7.43 1.51
N ILE A 176 -13.73 -7.06 2.79
CA ILE A 176 -12.98 -5.88 3.23
C ILE A 176 -11.52 -5.97 2.78
N TYR A 177 -10.90 -7.14 2.93
CA TYR A 177 -9.52 -7.38 2.53
C TYR A 177 -9.32 -7.23 1.02
N TYR A 178 -10.18 -7.86 0.20
CA TYR A 178 -10.07 -7.75 -1.26
C TYR A 178 -10.36 -6.34 -1.75
N CYS A 179 -11.39 -5.67 -1.23
CA CYS A 179 -11.69 -4.29 -1.58
C CYS A 179 -10.51 -3.37 -1.24
N SER A 180 -9.90 -3.53 -0.06
CA SER A 180 -8.69 -2.77 0.29
C SER A 180 -7.56 -3.00 -0.71
N CYS A 181 -7.31 -4.25 -1.10
CA CYS A 181 -6.27 -4.58 -2.07
C CYS A 181 -6.53 -3.98 -3.46
N LEU A 182 -7.76 -4.10 -3.96
CA LEU A 182 -8.17 -3.61 -5.27
C LEU A 182 -8.16 -2.09 -5.32
N ILE A 183 -8.75 -1.41 -4.32
CA ILE A 183 -8.76 0.05 -4.28
C ILE A 183 -7.32 0.58 -4.22
N PHE A 184 -6.44 -0.02 -3.40
CA PHE A 184 -5.03 0.36 -3.35
C PHE A 184 -4.34 0.23 -4.72
N ALA A 185 -4.57 -0.88 -5.43
CA ALA A 185 -4.00 -1.09 -6.76
C ALA A 185 -4.54 -0.06 -7.78
N TRP A 186 -5.82 0.27 -7.71
CA TRP A 186 -6.46 1.18 -8.67
C TRP A 186 -6.18 2.66 -8.41
N VAL A 187 -5.99 3.11 -7.17
CA VAL A 187 -5.57 4.51 -6.94
C VAL A 187 -4.21 4.82 -7.59
N HIS A 188 -3.39 3.79 -7.82
CA HIS A 188 -2.12 3.88 -8.53
C HIS A 188 -2.26 3.99 -10.06
N LEU A 189 -3.46 3.90 -10.61
CA LEU A 189 -3.70 4.21 -12.03
C LEU A 189 -3.44 5.67 -12.35
N SER A 190 -3.64 6.56 -11.38
CA SER A 190 -3.37 7.99 -11.52
C SER A 190 -1.89 8.32 -11.76
N LYS A 191 -1.00 7.33 -11.75
CA LYS A 191 0.42 7.46 -12.08
C LYS A 191 0.70 7.49 -13.59
N TYR A 192 -0.22 6.96 -14.38
CA TYR A 192 -0.05 6.76 -15.82
C TYR A 192 -0.99 7.66 -16.61
N GLU A 193 -0.64 7.95 -17.86
CA GLU A 193 -1.52 8.70 -18.77
C GLU A 193 -2.80 7.91 -19.06
N LEU A 194 -3.95 8.58 -19.05
CA LEU A 194 -5.24 7.93 -19.28
C LEU A 194 -5.50 7.78 -20.79
N ILE A 195 -4.85 6.81 -21.41
CA ILE A 195 -5.07 6.42 -22.81
C ILE A 195 -5.73 5.03 -22.89
N TRP A 196 -6.40 4.75 -24.00
CA TRP A 196 -7.14 3.49 -24.20
C TRP A 196 -6.28 2.23 -23.98
N VAL A 197 -5.01 2.27 -24.41
CA VAL A 197 -4.08 1.14 -24.20
C VAL A 197 -3.83 0.88 -22.72
N ASN A 198 -3.64 1.94 -21.92
CA ASN A 198 -3.48 1.82 -20.47
C ASN A 198 -4.76 1.31 -19.79
N ILE A 199 -5.93 1.68 -20.31
CA ILE A 199 -7.23 1.17 -19.84
C ILE A 199 -7.42 -0.31 -20.19
N LEU A 200 -6.95 -0.76 -21.35
CA LEU A 200 -7.00 -2.18 -21.72
C LEU A 200 -6.03 -3.01 -20.86
N LEU A 201 -4.85 -2.47 -20.57
CA LEU A 201 -3.80 -3.13 -19.81
C LEU A 201 -3.89 -2.92 -18.29
N LEU A 202 -5.00 -2.37 -17.78
CA LEU A 202 -5.19 -2.11 -16.33
C LEU A 202 -4.83 -3.30 -15.44
N PRO A 203 -5.23 -4.56 -15.75
CA PRO A 203 -4.90 -5.69 -14.90
C PRO A 203 -3.40 -5.96 -14.80
N ILE A 204 -2.64 -5.65 -15.85
CA ILE A 204 -1.18 -5.87 -15.92
C ILE A 204 -0.43 -4.68 -15.32
N ILE A 205 -0.84 -3.45 -15.66
CA ILE A 205 -0.23 -2.20 -15.17
C ILE A 205 -0.34 -2.07 -13.65
N THR A 206 -1.47 -2.51 -13.08
CA THR A 206 -1.69 -2.45 -11.62
C THR A 206 -1.23 -3.70 -10.88
N LEU A 207 -0.77 -4.73 -11.58
CA LEU A 207 -0.37 -5.99 -10.96
C LEU A 207 0.75 -5.84 -9.93
N PRO A 208 1.81 -5.02 -10.16
CA PRO A 208 2.84 -4.78 -9.14
C PRO A 208 2.27 -4.22 -7.83
N GLN A 209 1.28 -3.33 -7.93
CA GLN A 209 0.62 -2.70 -6.80
C GLN A 209 -0.37 -3.65 -6.14
N LEU A 210 -1.11 -4.45 -6.91
CA LEU A 210 -2.00 -5.48 -6.38
C LEU A 210 -1.22 -6.56 -5.61
N CYS A 211 -0.11 -7.06 -6.15
CA CYS A 211 0.78 -7.97 -5.44
C CYS A 211 1.31 -7.36 -4.13
N SER A 212 1.69 -6.08 -4.17
CA SER A 212 2.12 -5.36 -2.96
C SER A 212 0.96 -5.23 -1.96
N ALA A 213 -0.26 -4.95 -2.43
CA ALA A 213 -1.43 -4.85 -1.58
C ALA A 213 -1.75 -6.16 -0.85
N ILE A 214 -1.68 -7.26 -1.58
CA ILE A 214 -1.89 -8.60 -1.04
C ILE A 214 -0.82 -8.94 0.01
N ILE A 215 0.46 -8.79 -0.33
CA ILE A 215 1.56 -9.13 0.58
C ILE A 215 1.58 -8.22 1.82
N TYR A 216 1.39 -6.91 1.65
CA TYR A 216 1.37 -5.97 2.76
C TYR A 216 0.12 -6.14 3.63
N GLY A 217 -1.02 -6.45 3.02
CA GLY A 217 -2.24 -6.82 3.74
C GLY A 217 -2.07 -8.11 4.54
N TYR A 218 -1.44 -9.15 3.95
CA TYR A 218 -1.16 -10.40 4.65
C TYR A 218 -0.23 -10.19 5.84
N THR A 219 0.88 -9.47 5.64
CA THR A 219 1.84 -9.19 6.72
C THR A 219 1.23 -8.28 7.79
N ARG A 220 0.36 -7.33 7.42
CA ARG A 220 -0.41 -6.52 8.37
C ARG A 220 -1.25 -7.35 9.32
N VAL A 221 -2.00 -8.31 8.77
CA VAL A 221 -2.96 -9.15 9.51
C VAL A 221 -2.21 -10.20 10.33
N SER A 222 -1.16 -10.80 9.76
CA SER A 222 -0.41 -11.87 10.39
C SER A 222 0.60 -11.36 11.42
N PHE A 223 1.32 -10.28 11.12
CA PHE A 223 2.48 -9.83 11.90
C PHE A 223 2.29 -8.46 12.57
N GLY A 224 1.36 -7.64 12.09
CA GLY A 224 1.12 -6.27 12.56
C GLY A 224 1.66 -5.20 11.60
N LEU A 225 1.26 -3.94 11.81
CA LEU A 225 1.48 -2.83 10.85
C LEU A 225 2.96 -2.49 10.61
N ARG A 226 3.84 -2.68 11.61
CA ARG A 226 5.25 -2.27 11.50
C ARG A 226 6.01 -2.99 10.37
N TYR A 227 5.66 -4.24 10.08
CA TYR A 227 6.36 -5.05 9.07
C TYR A 227 6.07 -4.59 7.63
N PRO A 228 4.81 -4.48 7.17
CA PRO A 228 4.52 -3.91 5.86
C PRO A 228 4.97 -2.46 5.76
N LEU A 229 4.82 -1.65 6.81
CA LEU A 229 5.23 -0.24 6.78
C LEU A 229 6.73 -0.08 6.53
N LEU A 230 7.58 -0.76 7.30
CA LEU A 230 9.03 -0.68 7.12
C LEU A 230 9.45 -1.19 5.75
N LEU A 231 8.87 -2.31 5.31
CA LEU A 231 9.13 -2.83 3.96
C LEU A 231 8.72 -1.82 2.89
N HIS A 232 7.56 -1.19 3.02
CA HIS A 232 7.03 -0.23 2.05
C HIS A 232 7.89 1.05 1.96
N ILE A 233 8.30 1.58 3.12
CA ILE A 233 9.22 2.72 3.21
C ILE A 233 10.56 2.35 2.58
N THR A 234 11.17 1.24 2.98
CA THR A 234 12.47 0.80 2.43
C THR A 234 12.42 0.67 0.91
N MET A 235 11.34 0.10 0.35
CA MET A 235 11.23 -0.08 -1.09
C MET A 235 11.02 1.22 -1.86
N ASN A 236 10.21 2.15 -1.34
CA ASN A 236 10.07 3.46 -1.99
C ASN A 236 11.38 4.24 -1.91
N THR A 237 12.05 4.22 -0.75
CA THR A 237 13.36 4.88 -0.59
C THR A 237 14.40 4.30 -1.56
N ILE A 238 14.50 2.97 -1.68
CA ILE A 238 15.41 2.35 -2.67
C ILE A 238 15.05 2.76 -4.10
N ALA A 239 13.77 2.71 -4.47
CA ALA A 239 13.33 3.09 -5.81
C ALA A 239 13.64 4.56 -6.15
N ILE A 240 13.41 5.48 -5.21
CA ILE A 240 13.71 6.90 -5.38
C ILE A 240 15.22 7.12 -5.47
N THR A 241 16.01 6.48 -4.59
CA THR A 241 17.47 6.59 -4.65
C THR A 241 18.02 6.07 -5.98
N LEU A 242 17.52 4.94 -6.47
CA LEU A 242 17.91 4.41 -7.79
C LEU A 242 17.54 5.38 -8.92
N SER A 243 16.42 6.09 -8.83
CA SER A 243 16.01 7.07 -9.85
C SER A 243 16.98 8.25 -9.96
N PHE A 244 17.69 8.60 -8.88
CA PHE A 244 18.75 9.62 -8.92
C PHE A 244 20.03 9.11 -9.58
N LEU A 245 20.37 7.83 -9.37
CA LEU A 245 21.55 7.20 -9.99
C LEU A 245 21.38 7.03 -11.50
N SER A 246 20.19 6.67 -11.95
CA SER A 246 19.90 6.60 -13.40
C SER A 246 19.85 7.97 -14.08
N ALA A 247 19.61 9.05 -13.32
CA ALA A 247 19.59 10.40 -13.86
C ALA A 247 21.00 11.02 -14.00
N SER A 248 21.98 10.53 -13.24
CA SER A 248 23.37 11.00 -13.33
C SER A 248 24.14 10.47 -14.55
N ASP A 249 23.62 9.47 -15.27
CA ASP A 249 24.23 8.93 -16.49
C ASP A 249 23.88 9.75 -17.76
N LEU A 250 23.22 10.91 -17.60
CA LEU A 250 22.78 11.82 -18.67
C LEU A 250 23.39 13.23 -18.57
N ILE A 251 24.42 13.42 -17.73
CA ILE A 251 25.20 14.67 -17.61
C ILE A 251 26.65 14.40 -18.03
#